data_AF-A0A2V8JTC7-F1
#
_entry.id   AF-A0A2V8JTC7-F1
#
_cell.length_a   1.000
_cell.length_b   1.000
_cell.length_c   1.000
_cell.angle_alpha   90.00
_cell.angle_beta   90.00
_cell.angle_gamma   90.00
#
_symmetry.space_group_name_H-M   'P 1'
#
loop_
_entity.id
_entity.type
_entity.pdbx_description
1 polymer ?
#
loop_
_entity_poly.entity_id
_entity_poly.type
_entity_poly.pdbx_seq_one_letter_code
_entity_poly.pdbx_strand_id
1 'polypeptide(L)' 'MKQNLDGKFEEVARQHVEKGILAEFWDFLRHNKKWWLLPILLTFLIFGALIFLSGTGVAPFVYTLF' A
#
# COMPACT_ATOMS: atom_id res chain seq x y z
N MET A 1 2.58 1.23 -49.73
CA MET A 1 2.21 0.68 -48.40
C MET A 1 2.99 1.27 -47.21
N LYS A 2 3.57 2.49 -47.29
CA LYS A 2 4.33 3.08 -46.15
C LYS A 2 3.53 4.06 -45.27
N GLN A 3 2.41 4.59 -45.75
CA GLN A 3 1.68 5.69 -45.08
C GLN A 3 0.86 5.30 -43.83
N ASN A 4 0.75 4.01 -43.50
CA ASN A 4 -0.02 3.54 -42.33
C ASN A 4 0.84 3.14 -41.13
N LEU A 5 2.17 3.17 -41.24
CA LEU A 5 3.07 2.87 -40.12
C LEU A 5 3.17 4.07 -39.18
N ASP A 6 3.35 5.26 -39.75
CA ASP A 6 3.62 6.50 -39.00
C ASP A 6 2.44 6.88 -38.09
N GLY A 7 1.20 6.81 -38.58
CA GLY A 7 0.01 7.05 -37.77
C GLY A 7 -0.19 6.03 -36.65
N LYS A 8 0.24 4.77 -36.86
CA LYS A 8 0.15 3.70 -35.86
C LYS A 8 1.16 3.90 -34.73
N PHE A 9 2.35 4.46 -35.02
CA PHE A 9 3.34 4.80 -34.00
C PHE A 9 2.93 6.02 -33.17
N GLU A 10 2.33 7.05 -33.79
CA GLU A 10 1.79 8.21 -33.06
C GLU A 10 0.63 7.84 -32.13
N GLU A 11 -0.20 6.88 -32.52
CA GLU A 11 -1.32 6.39 -31.71
C GLU A 11 -0.84 5.61 -30.47
N VAL A 12 0.19 4.77 -30.63
CA VAL A 12 0.82 4.04 -29.52
C VAL A 12 1.55 5.00 -28.56
N ALA A 13 2.18 6.04 -29.09
CA ALA A 13 2.87 7.05 -28.28
C ALA A 13 1.89 7.92 -27.45
N ARG A 14 0.71 8.24 -27.99
CA ARG A 14 -0.32 8.99 -27.24
C ARG A 14 -1.06 8.15 -26.20
N GLN A 15 -1.06 6.82 -26.34
CA GLN A 15 -1.72 5.92 -25.39
C GLN A 15 -0.92 5.67 -24.11
N HIS A 16 0.34 6.08 -24.04
CA HIS A 16 1.09 6.13 -22.79
C HIS A 16 0.59 7.29 -21.93
N VAL A 17 -0.62 7.14 -21.39
CA VAL A 17 -1.03 7.87 -20.20
C VAL A 17 -0.11 7.38 -19.10
N GLU A 18 0.92 8.18 -18.78
CA GLU A 18 1.81 7.89 -17.67
C GLU A 18 0.94 7.72 -16.42
N LYS A 19 0.87 6.47 -15.93
CA LYS A 19 0.22 6.19 -14.67
C LYS A 19 1.01 6.98 -13.63
N GLY A 20 0.37 7.94 -12.97
CA GLY A 20 1.04 8.71 -11.93
C GLY A 20 1.62 7.78 -10.86
N ILE A 21 2.68 8.22 -10.18
CA ILE A 21 3.41 7.43 -9.15
C ILE A 21 2.46 6.79 -8.12
N LEU A 22 1.38 7.49 -7.75
CA LEU A 22 0.36 6.96 -6.84
C LEU A 22 -0.43 5.78 -7.42
N ALA A 23 -0.74 5.81 -8.72
CA ALA A 23 -1.44 4.72 -9.41
C ALA A 23 -0.53 3.50 -9.57
N GLU A 24 0.74 3.70 -9.90
CA GLU A 24 1.73 2.62 -9.94
C GLU A 24 1.98 2.01 -8.56
N PHE A 25 2.04 2.83 -7.51
CA PHE A 25 2.16 2.37 -6.13
C PHE A 25 0.94 1.55 -5.69
N TRP A 26 -0.27 1.96 -6.08
CA TRP A 26 -1.48 1.20 -5.81
C TRP A 26 -1.53 -0.14 -6.58
N ASP A 27 -1.15 -0.13 -7.86
CA ASP A 27 -1.02 -1.37 -8.65
C ASP A 27 0.04 -2.29 -8.04
N PHE A 28 1.17 -1.75 -7.56
CA PHE A 28 2.20 -2.49 -6.84
C PHE A 28 1.66 -3.09 -5.54
N LEU A 29 0.99 -2.30 -4.70
CA LEU A 29 0.34 -2.77 -3.47
C LEU A 29 -0.66 -3.90 -3.74
N ARG A 30 -1.41 -3.80 -4.84
CA ARG A 30 -2.39 -4.82 -5.26
C ARG A 30 -1.72 -6.11 -5.74
N HIS A 31 -0.59 -6.00 -6.43
CA HIS A 31 0.18 -7.16 -6.92
C HIS A 31 1.02 -7.82 -5.81
N ASN A 32 1.41 -7.09 -4.77
CA ASN A 32 2.08 -7.66 -3.62
C ASN A 32 1.09 -8.43 -2.74
N LYS A 33 1.44 -9.66 -2.37
CA LYS A 33 0.58 -10.51 -1.53
C LYS A 33 0.30 -9.80 -0.21
N LYS A 34 -0.99 -9.65 0.13
CA LYS A 34 -1.48 -9.05 1.40
C LYS A 34 -0.82 -9.62 2.66
N TRP A 35 -0.29 -10.84 2.58
CA TRP A 35 0.50 -11.51 3.61
C TRP A 35 1.73 -10.74 4.09
N TRP A 36 2.33 -9.86 3.26
CA TRP A 36 3.44 -8.99 3.70
C TRP A 36 2.97 -7.75 4.45
N LEU A 37 1.79 -7.22 4.10
CA LEU A 37 1.21 -6.05 4.76
C LEU A 37 0.55 -6.42 6.11
N LEU A 38 0.04 -7.65 6.20
CA LEU A 38 -0.63 -8.18 7.37
C LEU A 38 0.19 -8.06 8.67
N PRO A 39 1.46 -8.51 8.75
CA PRO A 39 2.26 -8.37 9.97
C PRO A 39 2.48 -6.91 10.37
N ILE A 40 2.71 -6.01 9.41
CA ILE A 40 2.90 -4.57 9.68
C ILE A 40 1.63 -3.98 10.28
N LEU A 41 0.48 -4.23 9.65
CA LEU A 41 -0.83 -3.77 10.13
C LEU A 41 -1.15 -4.35 11.51
N LEU A 42 -0.84 -5.62 11.75
CA LEU A 42 -1.07 -6.27 13.04
C LEU A 42 -0.24 -5.61 14.15
N THR A 43 1.04 -5.34 13.91
CA THR A 43 1.90 -4.63 14.86
C THR A 43 1.36 -3.23 15.18
N PHE A 44 0.94 -2.46 14.17
CA PHE A 44 0.32 -1.15 14.39
C PHE A 44 -0.99 -1.26 15.19
N LEU A 45 -1.81 -2.28 14.92
CA LEU A 45 -3.04 -2.52 15.67
C LEU A 45 -2.76 -2.84 17.14
N ILE A 46 -1.77 -3.70 17.41
CA ILE A 46 -1.33 -4.05 18.76
C ILE A 46 -0.84 -2.79 19.49
N PHE A 47 0.03 -1.99 18.87
CA PHE A 47 0.49 -0.75 19.48
C PHE A 47 -0.64 0.25 19.72
N GLY A 48 -1.56 0.41 18.77
CA GLY A 48 -2.74 1.25 18.93
C GLY A 48 -3.62 0.79 20.10
N ALA A 49 -3.83 -0.52 20.23
CA ALA A 49 -4.55 -1.12 21.35
C ALA A 49 -3.81 -0.87 22.68
N LEU A 50 -2.49 -1.07 22.75
CA LEU A 50 -1.69 -0.80 23.94
C LEU A 50 -1.77 0.67 24.37
N ILE A 51 -1.67 1.60 23.41
CA ILE A 51 -1.81 3.04 23.67
C ILE A 51 -3.22 3.35 24.17
N PHE A 52 -4.25 2.79 23.54
CA PHE A 52 -5.63 2.96 24.00
C PHE A 52 -5.85 2.42 25.42
N LEU A 53 -5.33 1.23 25.71
CA LEU A 53 -5.42 0.61 27.03
C LEU A 53 -4.58 1.36 28.08
N SER A 54 -3.50 2.05 27.69
CA SER A 54 -2.66 2.82 28.61
C SER A 54 -3.41 3.98 29.29
N GLY A 55 -4.43 4.55 28.65
CA GLY A 55 -5.29 5.58 29.23
C GLY A 55 -6.44 5.02 30.09
N THR A 56 -6.69 3.71 30.01
CA THR A 56 -7.62 2.99 30.88
C THR A 56 -6.85 2.43 32.07
N GLY A 57 -7.49 2.22 33.23
CA GLY A 57 -6.84 1.69 34.44
C GLY A 57 -6.23 0.27 34.34
N VAL A 58 -6.02 -0.22 33.12
CA VAL A 58 -5.41 -1.51 32.75
C VAL A 58 -3.88 -1.44 32.75
N ALA A 59 -3.29 -0.22 32.79
CA ALA A 59 -1.84 -0.01 32.91
C ALA A 59 -1.12 -0.88 33.96
N PRO A 60 -1.66 -1.16 35.17
CA PRO A 60 -0.99 -1.99 36.18
C PRO A 60 -0.79 -3.46 35.75
N PHE A 61 -1.67 -4.00 34.90
CA PHE A 61 -1.60 -5.42 34.48
C PHE A 61 -0.56 -5.66 33.37
N VAL A 62 -0.17 -4.60 32.65
CA VAL A 62 0.96 -4.65 31.69
C VAL A 62 2.28 -4.81 32.45
N TYR A 63 2.42 -4.17 33.61
CA TYR A 63 3.63 -4.25 34.43
C TYR A 63 3.75 -5.56 35.22
N THR A 64 2.66 -6.25 35.53
CA THR A 64 2.73 -7.54 36.24
C THR A 64 3.31 -8.70 35.41
N LEU A 65 3.48 -8.50 34.09
CA LEU A 65 4.12 -9.48 33.20
C LEU A 65 5.65 -9.37 33.17
N PHE A 66 6.23 -8.37 33.86
CA PHE A 66 7.67 -8.12 33.96
C PHE A 66 8.17 -8.23 35.40
#